data_AF-W1Y2D9-F1
#
_entry.id   AF-W1Y2D9-F1
#
_cell.length_a   1.000
_cell.length_b   1.000
_cell.length_c   1.000
_cell.angle_alpha   90.00
_cell.angle_beta   90.00
_cell.angle_gamma   90.00
#
_symmetry.space_group_name_H-M   'P 1'
#
loop_
_entity.id
_entity.type
_entity.pdbx_description
1 polymer ?
#
loop_
_entity_poly.entity_id
_entity_poly.type
_entity_poly.pdbx_seq_one_letter_code
_entity_poly.pdbx_strand_id
1 'polypeptide(L)'
;MTEKPTVIDTVDLSFGREYVENLINIIELDKIKYIIINHTEPDHSGSLRSLTSKAANAIIVCTKPAVNELKEMYKLHDREFLVVGDGDTLDI
;
A
#
# COMPACT_ATOMS: atom_id res chain seq x y z
N MET A 1 17.97 -1.68 8.48
CA MET A 1 16.60 -1.61 7.94
C MET A 1 15.78 -2.73 8.58
N THR A 2 14.48 -2.55 8.76
CA THR A 2 13.57 -3.60 9.28
C THR A 2 13.61 -4.84 8.38
N GLU A 3 13.34 -6.02 8.94
CA GLU A 3 13.14 -7.26 8.19
C GLU A 3 11.83 -7.26 7.37
N LYS A 4 10.89 -6.36 7.71
CA LYS A 4 9.58 -6.25 7.07
C LYS A 4 9.32 -4.81 6.58
N PRO A 5 10.07 -4.31 5.58
CA PRO A 5 9.89 -2.95 5.10
C PRO A 5 8.44 -2.66 4.76
N THR A 6 7.92 -1.60 5.37
CA THR A 6 6.49 -1.29 5.34
C THR A 6 6.29 0.16 4.92
N VAL A 7 5.34 0.36 4.01
CA VAL A 7 4.83 1.68 3.65
C VAL A 7 3.49 1.89 4.34
N ILE A 8 3.29 3.06 4.93
CA ILE A 8 2.03 3.45 5.56
C ILE A 8 1.44 4.60 4.76
N ASP A 9 0.26 4.34 4.21
CA ASP A 9 -0.45 5.16 3.23
C ASP A 9 0.39 5.50 1.99
N THR A 10 -0.26 6.14 1.03
CA THR A 10 0.37 6.69 -0.17
C THR A 10 0.03 8.17 -0.27
N VAL A 11 -0.10 8.70 -1.48
CA VAL A 11 -0.40 10.09 -1.75
C VAL A 11 -1.43 10.19 -2.86
N ASP A 12 -2.01 11.38 -3.04
CA ASP A 12 -2.82 11.71 -4.21
C ASP A 12 -2.13 11.31 -5.52
N LEU A 13 -2.91 10.82 -6.48
CA LEU A 13 -2.41 10.34 -7.76
C LEU A 13 -1.56 11.38 -8.50
N SER A 14 -1.84 12.67 -8.31
CA SER A 14 -1.09 13.78 -8.91
C SER A 14 0.39 13.76 -8.52
N PHE A 15 0.74 13.17 -7.37
CA PHE A 15 2.11 13.02 -6.89
C PHE A 15 2.65 11.60 -7.03
N GLY A 16 1.88 10.66 -7.58
CA GLY A 16 2.23 9.23 -7.56
C GLY A 16 3.53 8.89 -8.28
N ARG A 17 3.88 9.64 -9.34
CA ARG A 17 5.17 9.48 -10.01
C ARG A 17 6.33 9.87 -9.10
N GLU A 18 6.30 11.09 -8.57
CA GLU A 18 7.35 11.62 -7.70
C GLU A 18 7.49 10.77 -6.44
N TYR A 19 6.38 10.37 -5.84
CA TYR A 19 6.34 9.49 -4.68
C TYR A 19 7.07 8.17 -4.92
N VAL A 20 6.78 7.50 -6.03
CA VAL A 20 7.45 6.23 -6.39
C VAL A 20 8.92 6.44 -6.73
N GLU A 21 9.28 7.52 -7.44
CA GLU A 21 10.67 7.87 -7.75
C GLU A 21 11.48 8.12 -6.47
N ASN A 22 10.88 8.81 -5.49
CA ASN A 22 11.49 9.06 -4.18
C ASN A 22 11.70 7.76 -3.40
N LEU A 23 10.71 6.84 -3.40
CA LEU A 23 10.84 5.55 -2.70
C LEU A 23 11.94 4.65 -3.30
N ILE A 24 12.13 4.66 -4.63
CA ILE A 24 13.18 3.88 -5.29
C ILE A 24 14.58 4.26 -4.80
N ASN A 25 14.79 5.53 -4.43
CA ASN A 25 16.06 6.02 -3.89
C ASN A 25 16.32 5.55 -2.44
N ILE A 26 15.31 4.98 -1.77
CA ILE A 26 15.37 4.54 -0.37
C ILE A 26 15.44 3.01 -0.29
N ILE A 27 14.65 2.31 -1.12
CA ILE A 27 14.54 0.86 -1.07
C ILE A 27 14.17 0.27 -2.45
N GLU A 28 14.65 -0.95 -2.73
CA GLU A 28 14.13 -1.77 -3.81
C GLU A 28 12.65 -2.11 -3.52
N LEU A 29 11.74 -1.63 -4.37
CA LEU A 29 10.30 -1.66 -4.06
C LEU A 29 9.72 -3.08 -3.95
N ASP A 30 10.34 -4.08 -4.58
CA ASP A 30 9.95 -5.48 -4.49
C ASP A 30 10.26 -6.12 -3.12
N LYS A 31 11.12 -5.46 -2.30
CA LYS A 31 11.39 -5.82 -0.90
C LYS A 31 10.36 -5.28 0.08
N ILE A 32 9.44 -4.40 -0.35
CA ILE A 32 8.35 -3.92 0.50
C ILE A 32 7.45 -5.11 0.84
N LYS A 33 7.33 -5.41 2.13
CA LYS A 33 6.54 -6.53 2.63
C LYS A 33 5.08 -6.14 2.80
N TYR A 34 4.82 -4.97 3.37
CA TYR A 34 3.46 -4.48 3.63
C TYR A 34 3.25 -3.07 3.08
N ILE A 35 2.03 -2.83 2.61
CA ILE A 35 1.49 -1.49 2.37
C ILE A 35 0.24 -1.36 3.21
N ILE A 36 0.33 -0.60 4.29
CA ILE A 36 -0.80 -0.32 5.18
C ILE A 36 -1.61 0.84 4.58
N ILE A 37 -2.91 0.66 4.41
CA ILE A 37 -3.84 1.72 4.01
C ILE A 37 -4.79 1.99 5.17
N ASN A 38 -4.57 3.11 5.86
CA ASN A 38 -5.40 3.57 6.95
C ASN A 38 -6.71 4.17 6.42
N HIS A 39 -6.61 4.91 5.32
CA HIS A 39 -7.67 5.73 4.75
C HIS A 39 -7.79 5.48 3.24
N THR A 40 -9.02 5.26 2.76
CA THR A 40 -9.28 4.96 1.34
C THR A 40 -9.51 6.22 0.51
N GLU A 41 -9.61 7.39 1.12
CA GLU A 41 -9.72 8.65 0.39
C GLU A 41 -8.53 8.82 -0.59
N PRO A 42 -8.77 9.28 -1.84
CA PRO A 42 -7.73 9.31 -2.87
C PRO A 42 -6.49 10.14 -2.54
N ASP A 43 -6.58 11.09 -1.62
CA ASP A 43 -5.44 11.89 -1.15
C ASP A 43 -4.45 11.07 -0.30
N HIS A 44 -4.87 9.91 0.22
CA HIS A 44 -4.03 8.96 0.94
C HIS A 44 -3.78 7.66 0.15
N SER A 45 -4.72 7.21 -0.67
CA SER A 45 -4.63 5.92 -1.37
C SER A 45 -4.43 6.03 -2.89
N GLY A 46 -4.47 7.25 -3.44
CA GLY A 46 -4.48 7.52 -4.88
C GLY A 46 -3.31 6.92 -5.66
N SER A 47 -2.17 6.77 -5.01
CA SER A 47 -0.94 6.25 -5.62
C SER A 47 -0.71 4.76 -5.35
N LEU A 48 -1.66 4.06 -4.72
CA LEU A 48 -1.54 2.65 -4.38
C LEU A 48 -1.32 1.77 -5.62
N ARG A 49 -2.02 2.00 -6.73
CA ARG A 49 -1.77 1.24 -7.98
C ARG A 49 -0.38 1.52 -8.54
N SER A 50 0.08 2.76 -8.47
CA SER A 50 1.43 3.15 -8.91
C SER A 50 2.51 2.43 -8.11
N LEU A 51 2.37 2.37 -6.79
CA LEU A 51 3.30 1.66 -5.91
C LEU A 51 3.26 0.14 -6.13
N THR A 52 2.07 -0.47 -6.06
CA THR A 52 1.89 -1.94 -6.17
C THR A 52 2.33 -2.51 -7.52
N SER A 53 2.34 -1.69 -8.58
CA SER A 53 2.89 -2.09 -9.89
C SER A 53 4.39 -2.43 -9.84
N LYS A 54 5.12 -1.87 -8.89
CA LYS A 54 6.55 -2.14 -8.67
C LYS A 54 6.80 -2.96 -7.40
N ALA A 55 6.01 -2.72 -6.35
CA ALA A 55 5.99 -3.53 -5.13
C ALA A 55 5.14 -4.79 -5.30
N ALA A 56 5.53 -5.64 -6.26
CA ALA A 56 4.71 -6.75 -6.73
C ALA A 56 4.37 -7.77 -5.62
N ASN A 57 5.26 -7.93 -4.63
CA ASN A 57 5.14 -8.90 -3.53
C ASN A 57 4.50 -8.33 -2.25
N ALA A 58 4.19 -7.03 -2.22
CA ALA A 58 3.65 -6.40 -1.02
C ALA A 58 2.21 -6.84 -0.77
N ILE A 59 1.94 -7.19 0.50
CA ILE A 59 0.60 -7.48 1.01
C ILE A 59 -0.05 -6.16 1.43
N ILE A 60 -1.27 -5.91 0.97
CA ILE A 60 -2.02 -4.70 1.34
C ILE A 60 -2.72 -4.97 2.67
N VAL A 61 -2.47 -4.14 3.68
CA VAL A 61 -3.07 -4.28 5.00
C VAL A 61 -4.11 -3.18 5.18
N CYS A 62 -5.36 -3.55 5.45
CA CYS A 62 -6.44 -2.58 5.64
C CYS A 62 -7.62 -3.19 6.41
N THR A 63 -8.64 -2.38 6.68
CA THR A 63 -9.88 -2.86 7.30
C THR A 63 -10.75 -3.62 6.29
N LYS A 64 -11.70 -4.42 6.79
CA LYS A 64 -12.60 -5.21 5.93
C LYS A 64 -13.37 -4.39 4.88
N PRO A 65 -13.94 -3.20 5.20
CA PRO A 65 -14.62 -2.38 4.19
C PRO A 65 -13.68 -1.90 3.08
N ALA A 66 -12.45 -1.52 3.44
CA ALA A 66 -11.46 -0.98 2.51
C ALA A 66 -11.04 -1.97 1.41
N VAL A 67 -11.12 -3.29 1.65
CA VAL A 67 -10.77 -4.30 0.63
C VAL A 67 -11.57 -4.10 -0.66
N ASN A 68 -12.88 -3.93 -0.55
CA ASN A 68 -13.73 -3.77 -1.73
C ASN A 68 -13.51 -2.40 -2.38
N GLU A 69 -13.42 -1.33 -1.59
CA GLU A 69 -13.16 0.02 -2.10
C GLU A 69 -11.85 0.10 -2.89
N LEU A 70 -10.75 -0.37 -2.32
CA LEU A 70 -9.43 -0.34 -2.95
C LEU A 70 -9.37 -1.22 -4.21
N LYS A 71 -10.06 -2.37 -4.21
CA LYS A 71 -10.16 -3.22 -5.40
C LYS A 71 -10.83 -2.50 -6.55
N GLU A 72 -12.00 -1.90 -6.30
CA GLU A 72 -12.77 -1.22 -7.36
C GLU A 72 -12.10 0.08 -7.82
N MET A 73 -11.61 0.89 -6.89
CA MET A 73 -10.97 2.18 -7.20
C MET A 73 -9.68 2.01 -8.01
N TYR A 74 -8.88 1.00 -7.68
CA TYR A 74 -7.51 0.86 -8.19
C TYR A 74 -7.25 -0.44 -8.97
N LYS A 75 -8.28 -1.23 -9.26
CA LYS A 75 -8.22 -2.51 -9.99
C LYS A 75 -7.25 -3.50 -9.35
N LEU A 76 -7.33 -3.66 -8.03
CA LEU A 76 -6.42 -4.50 -7.22
C LEU A 76 -6.97 -5.91 -6.96
N HIS A 77 -7.79 -6.45 -7.84
CA HIS A 77 -8.44 -7.76 -7.64
C HIS A 77 -7.46 -8.93 -7.58
N ASP A 78 -6.27 -8.75 -8.16
CA ASP A 78 -5.16 -9.71 -8.21
C ASP A 78 -4.20 -9.60 -7.02
N ARG A 79 -4.46 -8.68 -6.08
CA ARG A 79 -3.59 -8.42 -4.93
C ARG A 79 -4.02 -9.19 -3.70
N GLU A 80 -3.04 -9.49 -2.86
CA GLU A 80 -3.25 -10.07 -1.53
C GLU A 80 -3.59 -8.96 -0.52
N PHE A 81 -4.63 -9.21 0.28
CA PHE A 81 -5.08 -8.33 1.34
C PHE A 81 -5.04 -9.04 2.69
N LEU A 82 -4.42 -8.42 3.67
CA LEU A 82 -4.50 -8.78 5.08
C LEU A 82 -5.51 -7.86 5.77
N VAL A 83 -6.65 -8.42 6.17
CA VAL A 83 -7.68 -7.69 6.90
C VAL A 83 -7.33 -7.62 8.38
N VAL A 84 -7.34 -6.41 8.93
CA VAL A 84 -7.12 -6.16 10.37
C VAL A 84 -8.31 -5.43 11.00
N GLY A 85 -8.49 -5.63 12.31
CA GLY A 85 -9.49 -4.99 13.15
C GLY A 85 -8.90 -4.32 14.39
N ASP A 86 -9.78 -3.79 15.25
CA ASP A 86 -9.37 -3.16 16.50
C ASP A 86 -8.63 -4.15 17.42
N GLY A 87 -7.51 -3.71 17.99
CA GLY A 87 -6.66 -4.52 18.87
C GLY A 87 -5.76 -5.55 18.17
N ASP A 88 -5.86 -5.72 16.84
CA ASP A 88 -4.92 -6.56 16.10
C ASP A 88 -3.51 -5.96 16.14
N THR A 89 -2.50 -6.82 16.08
CA THR A 89 -1.10 -6.42 16.07
C THR A 89 -0.40 -6.92 14.81
N LEU A 90 0.45 -6.07 14.23
CA LEU A 90 1.28 -6.41 13.09
C LEU A 90 2.71 -5.94 13.37
N ASP A 91 3.67 -6.84 13.20
CA ASP A 91 5.10 -6.55 13.34
C ASP A 91 5.65 -6.03 12.00
N ILE A 92 6.15 -4.78 12.00
CA ILE A 92 6.59 -4.00 10.83
C ILE A 92 7.96 -3.35 11.04
#